data_AF-A0A8X6J2C6-F1
#
_entry.id   AF-A0A8X6J2C6-F1
#
_cell.length_a   1.000
_cell.length_b   1.000
_cell.length_c   1.000
_cell.angle_alpha   90.00
_cell.angle_beta   90.00
_cell.angle_gamma   90.00
#
_symmetry.space_group_name_H-M   'P 1'
#
loop_
_entity.id
_entity.type
_entity.pdbx_description
1 polymer ?
#
loop_
_entity_poly.entity_id
_entity_poly.type
_entity_poly.pdbx_seq_one_letter_code
_entity_poly.pdbx_strand_id
1 'polypeptide(L)'
;MPQWLNLDEVVFFHKHYSNDISELLNIEQQTIGQNCSVWRNHRKIRLTASDVKQIVSRKSDFPALASNIYLNKNNDLSAIRAVAYGIENENYVRNWFAQKYSQYVVRKTGLVIHPIYQFIAASPDGLIKAGEDFMLLEIKSIFNPKNETLTELRKSRADFCLTDTDGGSEKENFVGTEFGFSCLLLVKG
;
A
#
# COMPACT_ATOMS: atom_id res chain seq x y z
N MET A 1 0.20 -19.90 32.79
CA MET A 1 0.39 -19.82 31.32
C MET A 1 0.01 -21.17 30.72
N PRO A 2 -0.58 -21.23 29.51
CA PRO A 2 -0.81 -22.50 28.83
C PRO A 2 0.51 -23.27 28.73
N GLN A 3 0.46 -24.59 28.88
CA GLN A 3 1.65 -25.45 29.02
C GLN A 3 2.53 -25.53 27.76
N TRP A 4 2.07 -24.94 26.65
CA TRP A 4 2.70 -24.98 25.33
C TRP A 4 3.31 -23.65 24.87
N LEU A 5 3.09 -22.53 25.57
CA LEU A 5 3.80 -21.27 25.26
C LEU A 5 5.16 -21.26 25.94
N ASN A 6 6.23 -21.11 25.17
CA ASN A 6 7.55 -20.83 25.74
C ASN A 6 7.68 -19.32 26.07
N LEU A 7 8.62 -18.97 26.95
CA LEU A 7 8.83 -17.59 27.39
C LEU A 7 9.16 -16.65 26.22
N ASP A 8 9.89 -17.14 25.22
CA ASP A 8 10.31 -16.35 24.06
C ASP A 8 9.11 -15.91 23.20
N GLU A 9 8.10 -16.77 23.04
CA GLU A 9 6.86 -16.45 22.33
C GLU A 9 6.05 -15.38 23.06
N VAL A 10 5.94 -15.48 24.38
CA VAL A 10 5.26 -14.48 25.23
C VAL A 10 5.96 -13.13 25.09
N VAL A 11 7.29 -13.13 25.24
CA VAL A 11 8.11 -11.92 25.10
C VAL A 11 7.99 -11.33 23.70
N PHE A 12 8.03 -12.15 22.65
CA PHE A 12 7.85 -11.71 21.28
C PHE A 12 6.50 -11.03 21.08
N PHE A 13 5.41 -11.65 21.59
CA PHE A 13 4.08 -11.09 21.45
C PHE A 13 3.96 -9.72 22.12
N HIS A 14 4.35 -9.61 23.40
CA HIS A 14 4.24 -8.36 24.13
C HIS A 14 5.15 -7.27 23.57
N LYS A 15 6.34 -7.64 23.07
CA LYS A 15 7.29 -6.70 22.47
C LYS A 15 6.78 -6.10 21.15
N HIS A 16 5.97 -6.83 20.39
CA HIS A 16 5.65 -6.45 19.01
C HIS A 16 4.16 -6.20 18.72
N TYR A 17 3.25 -6.67 19.57
CA TYR A 17 1.81 -6.61 19.35
C TYR A 17 1.00 -6.09 20.54
N SER A 18 1.68 -5.52 21.54
CA SER A 18 1.03 -4.88 22.69
C SER A 18 1.47 -3.41 22.84
N ASN A 19 1.81 -2.76 21.72
CA ASN A 19 2.25 -1.38 21.71
C ASN A 19 1.08 -0.42 21.94
N ASP A 20 1.34 0.72 22.59
CA ASP A 20 0.32 1.76 22.75
C ASP A 20 0.16 2.61 21.47
N ILE A 21 -0.88 3.44 21.42
CA ILE A 21 -1.17 4.28 20.24
C ILE A 21 0.01 5.22 19.91
N SER A 22 0.69 5.75 20.93
CA SER A 22 1.81 6.68 20.73
C SER A 22 3.00 5.97 20.09
N GLU A 23 3.29 4.74 20.52
CA GLU A 23 4.32 3.90 19.92
C GLU A 23 3.98 3.55 18.47
N LEU A 24 2.73 3.19 18.17
CA LEU A 24 2.28 2.90 16.81
C LEU A 24 2.40 4.13 15.89
N LEU A 25 2.06 5.32 16.39
CA LEU A 25 2.22 6.58 15.66
C LEU A 25 3.70 6.91 15.43
N ASN A 26 4.55 6.69 16.42
CA ASN A 26 5.99 6.88 16.28
C ASN A 26 6.59 5.92 15.23
N ILE A 27 6.13 4.67 15.17
CA ILE A 27 6.54 3.74 14.11
C ILE A 27 6.13 4.27 12.73
N GLU A 28 4.90 4.77 12.58
CA GLU A 28 4.45 5.36 11.30
C GLU A 28 5.35 6.53 10.89
N GLN A 29 5.63 7.46 11.80
CA GLN A 29 6.45 8.64 11.54
C GLN A 29 7.89 8.28 11.13
N GLN A 30 8.53 7.35 11.84
CA GLN A 30 9.89 6.89 11.53
C GLN A 30 9.99 6.11 10.22
N THR A 31 8.85 5.67 9.68
CA THR A 31 8.78 4.83 8.49
C THR A 31 8.16 5.54 7.29
N ILE A 32 7.90 6.85 7.40
CA ILE A 32 7.47 7.69 6.27
C ILE A 32 8.46 7.53 5.11
N GLY A 33 7.90 7.34 3.91
CA GLY A 33 8.69 7.11 2.69
C GLY A 33 9.06 5.65 2.45
N GLN A 34 8.71 4.74 3.36
CA GLN A 34 8.61 3.29 3.11
C GLN A 34 9.88 2.61 2.58
N ASN A 35 11.05 3.21 2.80
CA ASN A 35 12.34 2.73 2.27
C ASN A 35 13.45 2.70 3.34
N CYS A 36 13.09 2.42 4.59
CA CYS A 36 14.06 2.30 5.68
C CYS A 36 14.05 0.88 6.28
N SER A 37 15.12 0.54 6.99
CA SER A 37 15.24 -0.76 7.67
C SER A 37 14.15 -0.95 8.74
N VAL A 38 13.78 0.11 9.45
CA VAL A 38 12.68 0.10 10.44
C VAL A 38 11.38 -0.35 9.79
N TRP A 39 11.04 0.23 8.63
CA TRP A 39 9.84 -0.14 7.86
C TRP A 39 9.88 -1.62 7.46
N ARG A 40 11.01 -2.11 6.93
CA ARG A 40 11.17 -3.53 6.53
C ARG A 40 11.01 -4.48 7.72
N ASN A 41 11.63 -4.15 8.86
CA ASN A 41 11.60 -4.97 10.06
C ASN A 41 10.18 -5.09 10.63
N HIS A 42 9.45 -3.96 10.74
CA HIS A 42 8.08 -3.99 11.24
C HIS A 42 7.10 -4.69 10.28
N ARG A 43 7.32 -4.61 8.97
CA ARG A 43 6.51 -5.35 7.98
C ARG A 43 6.76 -6.85 8.01
N LYS A 44 8.00 -7.28 8.22
CA LYS A 44 8.38 -8.70 8.22
C LYS A 44 7.50 -9.52 9.16
N ILE A 45 7.23 -8.97 10.34
CA ILE A 45 6.46 -9.62 11.40
C ILE A 45 4.92 -9.41 11.29
N ARG A 46 4.40 -8.65 10.31
CA ARG A 46 2.97 -8.33 10.21
C ARG A 46 2.36 -8.72 8.87
N LEU A 47 1.12 -9.19 8.85
CA LEU A 47 0.36 -9.28 7.61
C LEU A 47 0.05 -7.88 7.09
N THR A 48 0.38 -7.60 5.84
CA THR A 48 0.23 -6.28 5.23
C THR A 48 -0.92 -6.25 4.23
N ALA A 49 -1.44 -5.05 3.91
CA ALA A 49 -2.48 -4.88 2.89
C ALA A 49 -2.12 -5.56 1.54
N SER A 50 -0.84 -5.56 1.15
CA SER A 50 -0.35 -6.25 -0.06
C SER A 50 -0.45 -7.78 0.01
N ASP A 51 -0.55 -8.36 1.20
CA ASP A 51 -0.70 -9.81 1.40
C ASP A 51 -2.17 -10.25 1.29
N VAL A 52 -3.12 -9.35 1.57
CA VAL A 52 -4.55 -9.67 1.71
C VAL A 52 -5.09 -10.40 0.49
N LYS A 53 -4.79 -9.94 -0.72
CA LYS A 53 -5.27 -10.59 -1.96
C LYS A 53 -4.88 -12.08 -2.00
N GLN A 54 -3.63 -12.40 -1.68
CA GLN A 54 -3.13 -13.78 -1.69
C GLN A 54 -3.78 -14.64 -0.62
N ILE A 55 -4.09 -14.04 0.54
CA ILE A 55 -4.74 -14.71 1.66
C ILE A 55 -6.20 -15.02 1.32
N VAL A 56 -6.98 -14.02 0.91
CA VAL A 56 -8.43 -14.20 0.66
C VAL A 56 -8.72 -15.05 -0.56
N SER A 57 -7.82 -15.09 -1.55
CA SER A 57 -7.99 -15.92 -2.75
C SER A 57 -7.54 -17.37 -2.57
N ARG A 58 -6.88 -17.71 -1.45
CA ARG A 58 -6.31 -19.05 -1.23
C ARG A 58 -7.39 -20.06 -0.87
N LYS A 59 -7.36 -21.22 -1.53
CA LYS A 59 -8.34 -22.31 -1.31
C LYS A 59 -7.74 -23.55 -0.63
N SER A 60 -6.43 -23.75 -0.71
CA SER A 60 -5.71 -24.90 -0.15
C SER A 60 -4.21 -24.58 -0.01
N ASP A 61 -3.45 -25.40 0.71
CA ASP A 61 -1.99 -25.23 0.94
C ASP A 61 -1.62 -23.91 1.64
N PHE A 62 -2.20 -23.74 2.83
CA PHE A 62 -1.89 -22.61 3.72
C PHE A 62 -0.44 -22.57 4.23
N PRO A 63 0.25 -23.70 4.48
CA PRO A 63 1.67 -23.67 4.87
C PRO A 63 2.59 -23.07 3.79
N ALA A 64 2.37 -23.41 2.51
CA ALA A 64 3.13 -22.79 1.43
C ALA A 64 2.80 -21.30 1.29
N LEU A 65 1.52 -20.90 1.44
CA LEU A 65 1.14 -19.49 1.46
C LEU A 65 1.88 -18.72 2.56
N ALA A 66 1.91 -19.23 3.79
CA ALA A 66 2.58 -18.60 4.91
C ALA A 66 4.09 -18.43 4.65
N SER A 67 4.74 -19.48 4.13
CA SER A 67 6.15 -19.44 3.73
C SER A 67 6.41 -18.39 2.66
N ASN A 68 5.57 -18.32 1.63
CA ASN A 68 5.69 -17.35 0.55
C ASN A 68 5.52 -15.90 1.04
N ILE A 69 4.52 -15.63 1.90
CA ILE A 69 4.34 -14.31 2.51
C ILE A 69 5.58 -13.92 3.32
N TYR A 70 6.15 -14.85 4.08
CA TYR A 70 7.34 -14.57 4.88
C TYR A 70 8.58 -14.28 4.03
N LEU A 71 8.84 -15.10 3.00
CA LEU A 71 10.02 -14.97 2.14
C LEU A 71 9.95 -13.72 1.26
N ASN A 72 8.78 -13.44 0.67
CA ASN A 72 8.61 -12.34 -0.28
C ASN A 72 8.84 -10.95 0.32
N LYS A 73 8.72 -10.79 1.65
CA LYS A 73 8.98 -9.50 2.31
C LYS A 73 10.45 -9.07 2.30
N ASN A 74 11.37 -9.98 2.00
CA ASN A 74 12.79 -9.67 1.88
C ASN A 74 13.24 -9.50 0.42
N ASN A 75 12.35 -9.70 -0.56
CA ASN A 75 12.72 -9.64 -1.97
C ASN A 75 12.83 -8.18 -2.41
N ASP A 76 13.97 -7.86 -3.02
CA ASP A 76 14.12 -6.62 -3.76
C ASP A 76 13.61 -6.82 -5.19
N LEU A 77 12.52 -6.14 -5.52
CA LEU A 77 11.88 -6.18 -6.84
C LEU A 77 12.23 -4.94 -7.69
N SER A 78 13.11 -4.06 -7.21
CA SER A 78 13.46 -2.81 -7.90
C SER A 78 14.09 -3.03 -9.27
N ALA A 79 14.72 -4.18 -9.51
CA ALA A 79 15.26 -4.55 -10.82
C ALA A 79 14.16 -4.81 -11.88
N ILE A 80 12.91 -5.05 -11.48
CA ILE A 80 11.79 -5.24 -12.40
C ILE A 80 11.40 -3.86 -12.97
N ARG A 81 11.55 -3.67 -14.28
CA ARG A 81 11.27 -2.39 -14.96
C ARG A 81 9.94 -1.75 -14.59
N ALA A 82 8.87 -2.54 -14.52
CA ALA A 82 7.55 -2.04 -14.15
C ALA A 82 7.48 -1.55 -12.69
N VAL A 83 8.22 -2.20 -11.78
CA VAL A 83 8.32 -1.80 -10.36
C VAL A 83 9.18 -0.54 -10.23
N ALA A 84 10.34 -0.50 -10.88
CA ALA A 84 11.19 0.69 -10.94
C ALA A 84 10.41 1.92 -11.43
N TYR A 85 9.68 1.75 -12.54
CA TYR A 85 8.82 2.80 -13.10
C TYR A 85 7.76 3.26 -12.09
N GLY A 86 7.15 2.35 -11.33
CA GLY A 86 6.23 2.70 -10.25
C GLY A 86 6.87 3.58 -9.19
N ILE A 87 8.01 3.15 -8.66
CA ILE A 87 8.77 3.84 -7.60
C ILE A 87 9.20 5.24 -8.04
N GLU A 88 9.71 5.38 -9.27
CA GLU A 88 10.17 6.66 -9.82
C GLU A 88 9.04 7.67 -9.97
N ASN A 89 7.86 7.21 -10.41
CA ASN A 89 6.73 8.10 -10.74
C ASN A 89 5.81 8.41 -9.55
N GLU A 90 5.84 7.62 -8.48
CA GLU A 90 4.91 7.79 -7.35
C GLU A 90 4.99 9.20 -6.72
N ASN A 91 6.19 9.73 -6.55
CA ASN A 91 6.39 11.09 -6.04
C ASN A 91 5.83 12.16 -7.00
N TYR A 92 6.04 11.98 -8.30
CA TYR A 92 5.54 12.90 -9.31
C TYR A 92 4.00 12.95 -9.31
N VAL A 93 3.35 11.79 -9.32
CA VAL A 93 1.88 11.67 -9.32
C VAL A 93 1.27 12.31 -8.06
N ARG A 94 1.85 12.04 -6.89
CA ARG A 94 1.39 12.64 -5.63
C ARG A 94 1.47 14.15 -5.67
N ASN A 95 2.58 14.70 -6.17
CA ASN A 95 2.77 16.14 -6.28
C ASN A 95 1.81 16.77 -7.29
N TRP A 96 1.59 16.13 -8.44
CA TRP A 96 0.61 16.57 -9.42
C TRP A 96 -0.79 16.61 -8.80
N PHE A 97 -1.21 15.57 -8.08
CA PHE A 97 -2.51 15.55 -7.41
C PHE A 97 -2.64 16.67 -6.38
N ALA A 98 -1.63 16.87 -5.53
CA ALA A 98 -1.62 17.96 -4.55
C ALA A 98 -1.69 19.36 -5.18
N GLN A 99 -1.06 19.56 -6.34
CA GLN A 99 -1.11 20.83 -7.09
C GLN A 99 -2.48 21.04 -7.75
N LYS A 100 -3.03 19.99 -8.36
CA LYS A 100 -4.33 20.04 -9.05
C LYS A 100 -5.48 20.29 -8.08
N TYR A 101 -5.43 19.66 -6.90
CA TYR A 101 -6.46 19.74 -5.86
C TYR A 101 -5.91 20.46 -4.63
N SER A 102 -5.52 21.72 -4.82
CA SER A 102 -4.89 22.56 -3.78
C SER A 102 -5.70 22.75 -2.49
N GLN A 103 -7.02 22.50 -2.54
CA GLN A 103 -7.87 22.49 -1.35
C GLN A 103 -7.64 21.29 -0.42
N TYR A 104 -6.94 20.26 -0.88
CA TYR A 104 -6.63 19.05 -0.13
C TYR A 104 -5.20 19.09 0.42
N VAL A 105 -5.04 18.65 1.66
CA VAL A 105 -3.70 18.42 2.25
C VAL A 105 -3.32 16.97 2.03
N VAL A 106 -2.25 16.74 1.27
CA VAL A 106 -1.75 15.40 0.94
C VAL A 106 -0.46 15.15 1.71
N ARG A 107 -0.44 14.14 2.57
CA ARG A 107 0.78 13.68 3.25
C ARG A 107 1.21 12.30 2.79
N LYS A 108 2.53 12.06 2.78
CA LYS A 108 3.08 10.70 2.74
C LYS A 108 2.75 9.97 4.04
N THR A 109 2.65 8.65 3.97
CA THR A 109 2.51 7.79 5.15
C THR A 109 3.69 6.84 5.31
N GLY A 110 3.86 6.34 6.53
CA GLY A 110 4.74 5.21 6.82
C GLY A 110 3.97 3.89 6.94
N LEU A 111 4.42 3.02 7.84
CA LEU A 111 3.71 1.80 8.20
C LEU A 111 2.64 2.12 9.26
N VAL A 112 1.38 2.08 8.86
CA VAL A 112 0.23 2.20 9.75
C VAL A 112 -0.12 0.81 10.29
N ILE A 113 -0.05 0.64 11.61
CA ILE A 113 -0.36 -0.61 12.30
C ILE A 113 -1.78 -0.51 12.87
N HIS A 114 -2.57 -1.57 12.74
CA HIS A 114 -3.91 -1.58 13.31
C HIS A 114 -3.82 -1.57 14.85
N PRO A 115 -4.51 -0.65 15.57
CA PRO A 115 -4.30 -0.45 17.00
C PRO A 115 -4.68 -1.66 17.86
N ILE A 116 -5.74 -2.37 17.49
CA ILE A 116 -6.20 -3.59 18.16
C ILE A 116 -5.46 -4.83 17.62
N TYR A 117 -5.55 -5.09 16.31
CA TYR A 117 -4.92 -6.25 15.67
C TYR A 117 -3.51 -5.90 15.14
N GLN A 118 -2.55 -5.70 16.04
CA GLN A 118 -1.22 -5.18 15.69
C GLN A 118 -0.37 -6.10 14.81
N PHE A 119 -0.80 -7.34 14.57
CA PHE A 119 -0.24 -8.22 13.56
C PHE A 119 -0.67 -7.84 12.13
N ILE A 120 -1.56 -6.86 11.95
CA ILE A 120 -2.02 -6.31 10.67
C ILE A 120 -1.47 -4.89 10.49
N ALA A 121 -1.01 -4.58 9.28
CA ALA A 121 -0.55 -3.23 8.92
C ALA A 121 -0.80 -2.88 7.45
N ALA A 122 -0.66 -1.61 7.11
CA ALA A 122 -0.66 -1.11 5.74
C ALA A 122 0.38 0.01 5.57
N SER A 123 0.77 0.31 4.34
CA SER A 123 1.59 1.47 4.04
C SER A 123 0.98 2.22 2.85
N PRO A 124 -0.12 2.97 3.06
CA PRO A 124 -0.78 3.73 1.98
C PRO A 124 0.18 4.71 1.29
N ASP A 125 -0.04 4.99 0.01
CA ASP A 125 0.81 5.94 -0.72
C ASP A 125 0.62 7.38 -0.23
N GLY A 126 -0.52 7.68 0.38
CA GLY A 126 -0.76 8.93 1.09
C GLY A 126 -2.03 8.94 1.93
N LEU A 127 -2.14 9.97 2.75
CA LEU A 127 -3.37 10.34 3.45
C LEU A 127 -3.75 11.75 3.00
N ILE A 128 -5.01 11.91 2.61
CA ILE A 128 -5.60 13.16 2.16
C ILE A 128 -6.50 13.68 3.27
N LYS A 129 -6.38 14.96 3.62
CA LYS A 129 -7.35 15.70 4.43
C LYS A 129 -8.14 16.65 3.54
N ALA A 130 -9.46 16.50 3.53
CA ALA A 130 -10.41 17.31 2.76
C ALA A 130 -11.43 17.94 3.73
N GLY A 131 -11.18 19.16 4.17
CA GLY A 131 -11.96 19.76 5.26
C GLY A 131 -11.80 18.95 6.55
N GLU A 132 -12.90 18.40 7.06
CA GLU A 132 -12.93 17.53 8.25
C GLU A 132 -12.77 16.04 7.93
N ASP A 133 -12.84 15.67 6.65
CA ASP A 133 -12.78 14.28 6.20
C ASP A 133 -11.35 13.84 5.86
N PHE A 134 -11.13 12.53 5.94
CA PHE A 134 -9.87 11.87 5.58
C PHE A 134 -10.09 10.80 4.53
N MET A 135 -9.19 10.74 3.54
CA MET A 135 -9.21 9.72 2.49
C MET A 135 -7.82 9.11 2.32
N LEU A 136 -7.78 7.85 1.89
CA LEU A 136 -6.54 7.17 1.54
C LEU A 136 -6.19 7.40 0.06
N LEU A 137 -4.92 7.67 -0.18
CA LEU A 137 -4.34 7.77 -1.51
C LEU A 137 -3.59 6.49 -1.86
N GLU A 138 -3.99 5.84 -2.95
CA GLU A 138 -3.28 4.72 -3.56
C GLU A 138 -2.94 5.08 -5.01
N ILE A 139 -1.66 5.03 -5.36
CA ILE A 139 -1.08 5.43 -6.64
C ILE A 139 -0.67 4.18 -7.42
N LYS A 140 -1.16 4.06 -8.65
CA LYS A 140 -0.77 2.99 -9.57
C LYS A 140 -0.26 3.58 -10.88
N SER A 141 1.06 3.57 -11.05
CA SER A 141 1.70 3.93 -12.32
C SER A 141 1.78 2.71 -13.23
N ILE A 142 1.18 2.78 -14.41
CA ILE A 142 1.14 1.67 -15.35
C ILE A 142 2.34 1.76 -16.28
N PHE A 143 3.20 0.76 -16.23
CA PHE A 143 4.30 0.66 -17.18
C PHE A 143 3.76 0.38 -18.59
N ASN A 144 3.92 1.34 -19.50
CA ASN A 144 3.38 1.33 -20.87
C ASN A 144 4.48 1.63 -21.90
N PRO A 145 5.42 0.71 -22.14
CA PRO A 145 6.57 0.96 -23.02
C PRO A 145 6.19 1.09 -24.49
N LYS A 146 4.99 0.63 -24.88
CA LYS A 146 4.47 0.71 -26.25
C LYS A 146 3.69 1.99 -26.51
N ASN A 147 3.52 2.82 -25.49
CA ASN A 147 2.72 4.05 -25.54
C ASN A 147 1.29 3.79 -26.06
N GLU A 148 0.71 2.65 -25.68
CA GLU A 148 -0.68 2.28 -26.01
C GLU A 148 -1.65 3.24 -25.30
N THR A 149 -2.79 3.53 -25.93
CA THR A 149 -3.86 4.31 -25.30
C THR A 149 -4.44 3.56 -24.09
N LEU A 150 -5.08 4.27 -23.16
CA LEU A 150 -5.76 3.62 -22.03
C LEU A 150 -6.82 2.61 -22.47
N THR A 151 -7.52 2.89 -23.57
CA THR A 151 -8.51 1.98 -24.17
C THR A 151 -7.86 0.71 -24.69
N GLU A 152 -6.69 0.81 -25.33
CA GLU A 152 -5.93 -0.35 -25.80
C GLU A 152 -5.38 -1.16 -24.64
N LEU A 153 -4.80 -0.51 -23.63
CA LEU A 153 -4.36 -1.16 -22.41
C LEU A 153 -5.50 -1.91 -21.73
N ARG A 154 -6.70 -1.33 -21.66
CA ARG A 154 -7.89 -1.97 -21.06
C ARG A 154 -8.28 -3.24 -21.81
N LYS A 155 -8.16 -3.24 -23.14
CA LYS A 155 -8.46 -4.40 -23.98
C LYS A 155 -7.37 -5.47 -23.89
N SER A 156 -6.11 -5.07 -23.77
CA SER A 156 -4.97 -5.99 -23.85
C SER A 156 -4.56 -6.58 -22.50
N ARG A 157 -4.91 -5.93 -21.38
CA ARG A 157 -4.50 -6.35 -20.03
C ARG A 157 -5.69 -6.72 -19.14
N ALA A 158 -5.81 -8.02 -18.86
CA ALA A 158 -6.83 -8.53 -17.94
C ALA A 158 -6.68 -8.00 -16.49
N ASP A 159 -5.49 -7.54 -16.11
CA ASP A 159 -5.19 -6.95 -14.81
C ASP A 159 -5.40 -5.43 -14.75
N PHE A 160 -5.80 -4.80 -15.87
CA PHE A 160 -6.04 -3.36 -15.96
C PHE A 160 -7.54 -3.07 -16.04
N CYS A 161 -8.14 -2.81 -14.87
CA CYS A 161 -9.55 -2.46 -14.76
C CYS A 161 -9.72 -0.94 -14.73
N LEU A 162 -10.15 -0.37 -15.86
CA LEU A 162 -10.57 1.02 -15.97
C LEU A 162 -12.11 1.05 -16.03
N THR A 163 -12.74 1.73 -15.09
CA THR A 163 -14.19 2.00 -15.10
C THR A 163 -14.39 3.48 -15.30
N ASP A 164 -15.05 3.84 -16.40
CA ASP A 164 -15.44 5.22 -16.69
C ASP A 164 -16.57 5.59 -15.70
N THR A 165 -16.30 6.52 -14.79
CA THR A 165 -17.33 7.00 -13.86
C THR A 165 -18.03 8.20 -14.48
N ASP A 166 -18.99 7.94 -15.36
CA ASP A 166 -19.99 8.94 -15.73
C ASP A 166 -20.99 9.08 -14.58
N GLY A 167 -20.62 9.89 -13.58
CA GLY A 167 -21.51 10.36 -12.51
C GLY A 167 -21.66 9.45 -11.28
N GLY A 168 -21.19 9.95 -10.13
CA GLY A 168 -21.81 9.67 -8.82
C GLY A 168 -21.28 8.47 -8.00
N SER A 169 -20.64 8.84 -6.88
CA SER A 169 -20.49 8.12 -5.60
C SER A 169 -19.49 6.93 -5.47
N GLU A 170 -18.52 7.16 -4.57
CA GLU A 170 -17.77 6.23 -3.70
C GLU A 170 -16.47 5.55 -4.16
N LYS A 171 -15.98 5.77 -5.38
CA LYS A 171 -14.54 5.62 -5.70
C LYS A 171 -14.18 6.66 -6.74
N GLU A 172 -13.62 7.78 -6.31
CA GLU A 172 -13.09 8.76 -7.26
C GLU A 172 -11.78 8.21 -7.82
N ASN A 173 -11.88 7.49 -8.93
CA ASN A 173 -10.75 7.07 -9.73
C ASN A 173 -10.32 8.26 -10.57
N PHE A 174 -9.34 9.03 -10.11
CA PHE A 174 -8.77 10.09 -10.94
C PHE A 174 -7.82 9.47 -11.96
N VAL A 175 -8.18 9.57 -13.23
CA VAL A 175 -7.33 9.18 -14.36
C VAL A 175 -6.71 10.47 -14.90
N GLY A 176 -5.45 10.71 -14.55
CA GLY A 176 -4.67 11.78 -15.16
C GLY A 176 -3.99 11.26 -16.42
N THR A 177 -4.42 11.73 -17.60
CA THR A 177 -3.72 11.48 -18.88
C THR A 177 -2.84 12.64 -19.31
N GLU A 178 -2.87 13.76 -18.58
CA GLU A 178 -2.00 14.89 -18.86
C GLU A 178 -0.54 14.44 -18.64
N PHE A 179 0.33 14.71 -19.62
CA PHE A 179 1.79 14.47 -19.66
C PHE A 179 2.31 13.11 -20.18
N GLY A 180 1.49 12.26 -20.81
CA GLY A 180 1.99 11.02 -21.43
C GLY A 180 2.29 9.89 -20.44
N PHE A 181 1.74 9.98 -19.23
CA PHE A 181 1.79 8.95 -18.20
C PHE A 181 0.41 8.31 -18.05
N SER A 182 0.33 6.98 -18.12
CA SER A 182 -0.87 6.24 -17.70
C SER A 182 -0.80 5.98 -16.20
N CYS A 183 -1.28 6.92 -15.39
CA CYS A 183 -1.41 6.72 -13.95
C CYS A 183 -2.88 6.61 -13.54
N LEU A 184 -3.18 5.61 -12.72
CA LEU A 184 -4.46 5.46 -12.05
C LEU A 184 -4.29 5.88 -10.60
N LEU A 185 -5.06 6.88 -10.18
CA LEU A 185 -5.18 7.27 -8.80
C LEU A 185 -6.45 6.66 -8.22
N LEU A 186 -6.33 5.95 -7.11
CA LEU A 186 -7.47 5.44 -6.36
C LEU A 186 -7.56 6.24 -5.06
N VAL A 187 -8.57 7.10 -4.95
CA VAL A 187 -8.93 7.75 -3.69
C VAL A 187 -10.03 6.92 -3.03
N LYS A 188 -9.78 6.44 -1.81
CA LYS A 188 -10.76 5.68 -1.03
C LYS A 188 -11.20 6.50 0.18
N GLY A 189 -12.49 6.80 0.24
CA GLY A 189 -13.20 7.31 1.42
C GLY A 189 -13.70 6.18 2.31
#